data_AF-A0A2G3AJU7-F1
#
_entry.id   AF-A0A2G3AJU7-F1
#
_cell.length_a   1.000
_cell.length_b   1.000
_cell.length_c   1.000
_cell.angle_alpha   90.00
_cell.angle_beta   90.00
_cell.angle_gamma   90.00
#
_symmetry.space_group_name_H-M   'P 1'
#
loop_
_entity.id
_entity.type
_entity.pdbx_description
1 polymer ?
#
loop_
_entity_poly.entity_id
_entity_poly.type
_entity_poly.pdbx_seq_one_letter_code
_entity_poly.pdbx_strand_id
1 'polypeptide(L)'
;MGCKELLEVKKLNTETRLSPDIERIAKSMAGRCEGLPLGLITLGGSMSGVTDMREWKNASREFPDDLENDVFKVPKYSYDRLRDTTMLECFLYCALYPKDDAIGRDELIGRFIMEGTGEGK
;
A
#
# COMPACT_ATOMS: atom_id res chain seq x y z
N MET A 1 -11.87 1.30 19.00
CA MET A 1 -11.96 2.66 18.40
C MET A 1 -11.55 2.69 16.92
N GLY A 2 -10.96 1.63 16.32
CA GLY A 2 -10.36 1.70 14.99
C GLY A 2 -11.26 1.45 13.75
N CYS A 3 -12.53 1.09 13.89
CA CYS A 3 -13.39 0.86 12.71
C CYS A 3 -14.00 2.13 12.12
N LYS A 4 -14.05 3.23 12.88
CA LYS A 4 -14.64 4.50 12.41
C LYS A 4 -13.63 5.38 11.66
N GLU A 5 -12.35 5.35 12.03
CA GLU A 5 -11.34 6.20 11.39
C GLU A 5 -10.90 5.70 10.02
N LEU A 6 -10.95 4.39 9.76
CA LEU A 6 -10.75 3.82 8.42
C LEU A 6 -11.81 4.28 7.40
N LEU A 7 -12.99 4.68 7.87
CA LEU A 7 -14.07 5.21 7.04
C LEU A 7 -13.91 6.71 6.74
N GLU A 8 -13.12 7.46 7.52
CA GLU A 8 -12.90 8.90 7.27
C GLU A 8 -11.77 9.14 6.25
N VAL A 9 -10.75 8.27 6.18
CA VAL A 9 -9.73 8.35 5.11
C VAL A 9 -10.33 8.11 3.71
N LYS A 10 -11.52 7.48 3.66
CA LYS A 10 -12.28 7.19 2.42
C LYS A 10 -12.91 8.41 1.73
N LYS A 11 -12.85 9.62 2.27
CA LYS A 11 -13.41 10.81 1.58
C LYS A 11 -12.55 11.31 0.41
N LEU A 12 -11.37 10.76 0.18
CA LEU A 12 -10.56 11.06 -1.00
C LEU A 12 -10.75 9.97 -2.07
N ASN A 13 -11.81 10.17 -2.86
CA ASN A 13 -11.87 9.89 -4.30
C ASN A 13 -11.99 8.43 -4.78
N THR A 14 -13.15 7.79 -4.54
CA THR A 14 -13.98 7.09 -5.57
C THR A 14 -15.16 6.38 -4.89
N GLU A 15 -16.40 6.81 -5.17
CA GLU A 15 -17.63 6.13 -4.71
C GLU A 15 -17.89 4.84 -5.49
N THR A 16 -16.93 3.94 -5.56
CA THR A 16 -17.16 2.61 -6.13
C THR A 16 -17.72 1.74 -5.02
N ARG A 17 -19.05 1.55 -4.98
CA ARG A 17 -19.68 0.59 -4.05
C ARG A 17 -19.06 -0.78 -4.32
N LEU A 18 -18.26 -1.27 -3.37
CA LEU A 18 -17.68 -2.60 -3.44
C LEU A 18 -18.80 -3.64 -3.43
N SER A 19 -18.61 -4.75 -4.14
CA SER A 19 -19.56 -5.85 -4.05
C SER A 19 -19.56 -6.41 -2.61
N PRO A 20 -20.69 -6.98 -2.14
CA PRO A 20 -20.76 -7.57 -0.80
C PRO A 20 -19.67 -8.62 -0.53
N ASP A 21 -19.26 -9.36 -1.55
CA ASP A 21 -18.17 -10.34 -1.46
C ASP A 21 -16.80 -9.70 -1.26
N ILE A 22 -16.52 -8.59 -1.98
CA ILE A 22 -15.29 -7.82 -1.78
C ILE A 22 -15.29 -7.20 -0.38
N GLU A 23 -16.41 -6.63 0.07
CA GLU A 23 -16.50 -6.09 1.43
C GLU A 23 -16.22 -7.14 2.51
N ARG A 24 -16.73 -8.36 2.33
CA ARG A 24 -16.49 -9.47 3.25
C ARG A 24 -15.01 -9.83 3.31
N ILE A 25 -14.33 -9.91 2.17
CA ILE A 25 -12.89 -10.20 2.12
C ILE A 25 -12.09 -9.04 2.72
N ALA A 26 -12.43 -7.79 2.39
CA ALA A 26 -11.78 -6.61 2.95
C ALA A 26 -11.89 -6.55 4.47
N LYS A 27 -13.07 -6.83 5.04
CA LYS A 27 -13.28 -6.92 6.49
C LYS A 27 -12.48 -8.06 7.12
N SER A 28 -12.44 -9.22 6.47
CA SER A 28 -11.64 -10.35 6.95
C SER A 28 -10.14 -10.01 6.99
N MET A 29 -9.62 -9.35 5.96
CA MET A 29 -8.21 -8.94 5.90
C MET A 29 -7.91 -7.85 6.93
N ALA A 30 -8.80 -6.86 7.09
CA ALA A 30 -8.65 -5.83 8.12
C ALA A 30 -8.68 -6.41 9.55
N GLY A 31 -9.42 -7.51 9.76
CA GLY A 31 -9.40 -8.26 11.02
C GLY A 31 -8.05 -8.89 11.33
N ARG A 32 -7.34 -9.41 10.31
CA ARG A 32 -5.98 -9.95 10.44
C ARG A 32 -4.96 -8.88 10.83
N CYS A 33 -5.29 -7.59 10.62
CA CYS A 33 -4.42 -6.50 11.03
C CYS A 33 -4.36 -6.27 12.54
N GLU A 34 -5.27 -6.85 13.33
CA GLU A 34 -5.33 -6.74 14.80
C GLU A 34 -5.26 -5.29 15.34
N GLY A 35 -5.61 -4.30 14.50
CA GLY A 35 -5.55 -2.88 14.85
C GLY A 35 -4.21 -2.20 14.61
N LEU A 36 -3.21 -2.89 14.05
CA LEU A 36 -1.92 -2.30 13.68
C LEU A 36 -2.12 -1.25 12.57
N PRO A 37 -1.81 0.04 12.83
CA PRO A 37 -2.04 1.11 11.86
C PRO A 37 -1.31 0.87 10.53
N LEU A 38 -0.08 0.37 10.58
CA LEU A 38 0.72 0.10 9.38
C LEU A 38 0.08 -0.97 8.49
N GLY A 39 -0.40 -2.08 9.07
CA GLY A 39 -1.09 -3.14 8.32
C GLY A 39 -2.38 -2.64 7.65
N LEU A 40 -3.15 -1.81 8.36
CA LEU A 40 -4.38 -1.22 7.85
C LEU A 40 -4.12 -0.19 6.73
N ILE A 41 -3.12 0.67 6.88
CA ILE A 41 -2.73 1.65 5.86
C ILE A 41 -2.24 0.93 4.60
N THR A 42 -1.39 -0.08 4.76
CA THR A 42 -0.91 -0.88 3.62
C THR A 42 -2.03 -1.62 2.91
N LEU A 43 -2.95 -2.26 3.65
CA LEU A 43 -4.10 -2.92 3.05
C LEU A 43 -4.96 -1.92 2.25
N GLY A 44 -5.27 -0.76 2.84
CA GLY A 44 -6.06 0.28 2.21
C GLY A 44 -5.40 0.87 0.98
N GLY A 45 -4.10 1.17 1.06
CA GLY A 45 -3.31 1.71 -0.06
C GLY A 45 -3.19 0.72 -1.22
N SER A 46 -2.79 -0.51 -0.93
CA SER A 46 -2.60 -1.56 -1.95
C SER A 46 -3.90 -1.94 -2.65
N MET A 47 -5.03 -1.92 -1.95
CA MET A 47 -6.33 -2.33 -2.51
C MET A 47 -7.20 -1.14 -2.95
N SER A 48 -6.69 0.09 -2.87
CA SER A 48 -7.41 1.29 -3.28
C SER A 48 -7.78 1.21 -4.77
N GLY A 49 -9.06 1.47 -5.09
CA GLY A 49 -9.56 1.41 -6.47
C GLY A 49 -9.68 0.02 -7.09
N VAL A 50 -9.26 -1.06 -6.42
CA VAL A 50 -9.33 -2.42 -6.94
C VAL A 50 -10.77 -2.95 -6.87
N THR A 51 -11.38 -3.22 -8.02
CA THR A 51 -12.76 -3.76 -8.12
C THR A 51 -12.82 -5.22 -8.55
N ASP A 52 -11.71 -5.81 -8.99
CA ASP A 52 -11.67 -7.20 -9.48
C ASP A 52 -11.68 -8.21 -8.33
N MET A 53 -12.64 -9.14 -8.34
CA MET A 53 -12.78 -10.11 -7.26
C MET A 53 -11.63 -11.13 -7.17
N ARG A 54 -10.99 -11.48 -8.30
CA ARG A 54 -9.84 -12.39 -8.32
C ARG A 54 -8.64 -11.72 -7.66
N GLU A 55 -8.41 -10.44 -7.93
CA GLU A 55 -7.38 -9.64 -7.27
C GLU A 55 -7.56 -9.61 -5.76
N TRP A 56 -8.78 -9.40 -5.27
CA TRP A 56 -9.09 -9.45 -3.84
C TRP A 56 -8.86 -10.83 -3.22
N LYS A 57 -9.18 -11.92 -3.94
CA LYS A 57 -8.91 -13.28 -3.46
C LYS A 57 -7.41 -13.58 -3.39
N ASN A 58 -6.64 -13.15 -4.38
CA ASN A 58 -5.19 -13.32 -4.40
C ASN A 58 -4.55 -12.49 -3.28
N ALA A 59 -4.92 -11.22 -3.19
CA ALA A 59 -4.50 -10.32 -2.11
C ALA A 59 -4.77 -10.90 -0.72
N SER A 60 -5.94 -11.50 -0.50
CA SER A 60 -6.28 -12.14 0.78
C SER A 60 -5.39 -13.33 1.12
N ARG A 61 -4.88 -14.07 0.12
CA ARG A 61 -3.98 -15.21 0.33
C ARG A 61 -2.54 -14.77 0.58
N GLU A 62 -2.12 -13.70 -0.10
CA GLU A 62 -0.77 -13.15 -0.02
C GLU A 62 -0.55 -12.26 1.20
N PHE A 63 -1.62 -11.63 1.70
CA PHE A 63 -1.53 -10.77 2.86
C PHE A 63 -1.08 -11.60 4.08
N PRO A 64 -0.16 -11.09 4.92
CA PRO A 64 0.38 -11.84 6.05
C PRO A 64 -0.66 -12.06 7.15
N ASP A 65 -0.62 -13.22 7.81
CA ASP A 65 -1.44 -13.54 8.99
C ASP A 65 -0.90 -12.95 10.28
N ASP A 66 0.41 -12.77 10.35
CA ASP A 66 1.12 -12.41 11.58
C ASP A 66 2.05 -11.24 11.28
N LEU A 67 1.52 -10.06 11.60
CA LEU A 67 2.10 -8.75 11.34
C LEU A 67 2.99 -8.30 12.51
N GLU A 68 2.81 -8.87 13.70
CA GLU A 68 3.59 -8.52 14.90
C GLU A 68 4.96 -9.19 14.88
N ASN A 69 5.05 -10.46 14.44
CA ASN A 69 6.31 -11.20 14.50
C ASN A 69 7.29 -10.87 13.35
N ASP A 70 6.83 -10.21 12.29
CA ASP A 70 7.71 -9.81 11.19
C ASP A 70 7.21 -8.51 10.53
N VAL A 71 7.77 -7.40 11.02
CA VAL A 71 7.48 -6.04 10.56
C VAL A 71 7.75 -5.87 9.06
N PHE A 72 8.61 -6.70 8.45
CA PHE A 72 8.93 -6.58 7.03
C PHE A 72 7.84 -7.15 6.11
N LYS A 73 6.92 -7.99 6.62
CA LYS A 73 5.84 -8.55 5.79
C LYS A 73 4.89 -7.48 5.26
N VAL A 74 4.66 -6.41 6.02
CA VAL A 74 3.75 -5.33 5.60
C VAL A 74 4.35 -4.49 4.46
N PRO A 75 5.54 -3.88 4.62
CA PRO A 75 6.16 -3.14 3.53
C PRO A 75 6.38 -4.04 2.30
N LYS A 76 6.77 -5.30 2.50
CA LYS A 76 6.93 -6.26 1.40
C LYS A 76 5.63 -6.49 0.63
N TYR A 77 4.52 -6.73 1.34
CA TYR A 77 3.22 -6.88 0.68
C TYR A 77 2.81 -5.65 -0.14
N SER A 78 3.09 -4.44 0.38
CA SER A 78 2.85 -3.20 -0.36
C SER A 78 3.72 -3.12 -1.62
N TYR A 79 4.99 -3.49 -1.49
CA TYR A 79 5.98 -3.44 -2.55
C TYR A 79 5.68 -4.44 -3.67
N ASP A 80 5.39 -5.70 -3.34
CA ASP A 80 5.10 -6.77 -4.30
C ASP A 80 3.85 -6.48 -5.17
N ARG A 81 2.96 -5.60 -4.70
CA ARG A 81 1.74 -5.17 -5.43
C ARG A 81 1.90 -3.86 -6.20
N LEU A 82 3.08 -3.25 -6.15
CA LEU A 82 3.42 -2.07 -6.95
C LEU A 82 3.75 -2.54 -8.38
N ARG A 83 2.80 -2.34 -9.32
CA ARG A 83 2.91 -2.85 -10.70
C ARG A 83 3.75 -1.98 -11.63
N ASP A 84 3.97 -0.74 -11.23
CA ASP A 84 4.66 0.26 -12.02
C ASP A 84 6.16 0.25 -11.66
N THR A 85 6.99 -0.09 -12.64
CA THR A 85 8.45 -0.18 -12.48
C THR A 85 9.05 1.16 -12.07
N THR A 86 8.54 2.28 -12.59
CA THR A 86 9.00 3.62 -12.23
C THR A 86 8.68 3.93 -10.76
N MET A 87 7.51 3.53 -10.26
CA MET A 87 7.19 3.68 -8.83
C MET A 87 8.04 2.77 -7.95
N LEU A 88 8.38 1.57 -8.43
CA LEU A 88 9.26 0.63 -7.71
C LEU A 88 10.68 1.18 -7.59
N GLU A 89 11.23 1.71 -8.68
CA GLU A 89 12.55 2.37 -8.69
C GLU A 89 12.56 3.62 -7.81
N CYS A 90 11.53 4.48 -7.90
CA CYS A 90 11.33 5.61 -6.99
C CYS A 90 11.41 5.20 -5.52
N PHE A 91 10.71 4.11 -5.16
CA PHE A 91 10.69 3.63 -3.77
C PHE A 91 12.05 3.12 -3.31
N LEU A 92 12.75 2.35 -4.16
CA LEU A 92 14.09 1.86 -3.86
C LEU A 92 15.10 3.01 -3.71
N TYR A 93 14.92 4.10 -4.43
CA TYR A 93 15.79 5.27 -4.33
C TYR A 93 15.76 5.89 -2.92
N CYS A 94 14.61 5.84 -2.23
CA CYS A 94 14.51 6.28 -0.84
C CYS A 94 15.41 5.47 0.11
N ALA A 95 15.77 4.23 -0.23
CA ALA A 95 16.65 3.39 0.59
C ALA A 95 18.14 3.81 0.53
N LEU A 96 18.50 4.74 -0.36
CA LEU A 96 19.86 5.32 -0.43
C LEU A 96 20.11 6.36 0.68
N TYR A 97 19.06 6.85 1.32
CA TYR A 97 19.16 7.82 2.41
C TYR A 97 19.45 7.12 3.74
N PRO A 98 20.17 7.78 4.66
CA PRO A 98 20.39 7.24 6.00
C PRO A 98 19.05 6.96 6.70
N LYS A 99 19.06 5.96 7.59
CA LYS A 99 17.88 5.62 8.39
C LYS A 99 17.44 6.84 9.21
N ASP A 100 16.12 7.08 9.23
CA ASP A 100 15.45 8.14 9.97
C ASP A 100 15.82 9.58 9.52
N ASP A 101 16.48 9.72 8.36
CA ASP A 101 16.81 11.02 7.80
C ASP A 101 15.63 11.65 7.04
N ALA A 102 15.58 12.98 7.03
CA ALA A 102 14.51 13.72 6.37
C ALA A 102 14.79 13.84 4.87
N ILE A 103 13.97 13.18 4.04
CA ILE A 103 14.10 13.27 2.58
C ILE A 103 13.30 14.48 2.07
N GLY A 104 13.99 15.46 1.50
CA GLY A 104 13.36 16.61 0.85
C GLY A 104 12.63 16.20 -0.43
N ARG A 105 11.33 16.51 -0.52
CA ARG A 105 10.50 16.15 -1.70
C ARG A 105 11.11 16.65 -3.01
N ASP A 106 11.44 17.94 -3.08
CA ASP A 106 11.91 18.57 -4.32
C ASP A 106 13.31 18.07 -4.72
N GLU A 107 14.13 17.76 -3.73
CA GLU A 107 15.43 17.11 -3.95
C GLU A 107 15.25 15.71 -4.53
N LEU A 108 14.37 14.89 -3.93
CA LEU A 108 14.09 13.53 -4.40
C LEU A 108 13.57 13.54 -5.84
N ILE A 109 12.61 14.42 -6.15
CA ILE A 109 12.08 14.59 -7.51
C ILE A 109 13.19 15.05 -8.46
N GLY A 110 13.99 16.05 -8.06
CA GLY A 110 15.10 16.56 -8.89
C GLY A 110 16.15 15.49 -9.20
N ARG A 111 16.51 14.66 -8.21
CA ARG A 111 17.44 13.53 -8.39
C ARG A 111 16.84 12.47 -9.31
N PHE A 112 15.57 12.12 -9.14
CA PHE A 112 14.88 11.14 -9.97
C PHE A 112 14.81 11.57 -11.44
N ILE A 113 14.55 12.85 -11.70
CA ILE A 113 14.54 13.43 -13.05
C ILE A 113 15.96 13.46 -13.65
N MET A 114 16.98 13.82 -12.86
CA MET A 114 18.37 13.90 -13.32
C MET A 114 18.98 12.54 -13.68
N GLU A 115 18.67 11.50 -12.91
CA GLU A 115 19.20 10.15 -13.15
C GLU A 115 18.44 9.40 -14.26
N GLY A 116 17.30 9.93 -14.71
CA GLY A 116 16.69 9.51 -15.96
C GLY A 116 15.88 8.22 -15.90
N THR A 117 15.05 8.00 -14.87
CA THR A 117 13.89 7.10 -15.01
C THR A 117 12.71 7.85 -15.65
N GLY A 118 12.99 8.47 -16.79
CA GLY A 118 12.08 9.23 -17.60
C GLY A 118 12.13 8.75 -19.04
N GLU A 119 11.93 7.46 -19.27
CA GLU A 119 11.62 6.97 -20.61
C GLU A 119 10.17 6.52 -20.66
N GLY A 120 9.35 7.39 -21.24
CA GLY A 120 8.10 6.97 -21.85
C GLY A 120 8.40 5.94 -22.94
N LYS A 121 7.68 4.83 -22.88
CA LYS A 121 7.34 4.02 -24.04
C LYS A 121 5.96 3.42 -23.87
#